data_AF-A0A4R4WHW3-F1
#
_entry.id   AF-A0A4R4WHW3-F1
#
_cell.length_a   1.000
_cell.length_b   1.000
_cell.length_c   1.000
_cell.angle_alpha   90.00
_cell.angle_beta   90.00
_cell.angle_gamma   90.00
#
_symmetry.space_group_name_H-M   'P 1'
#
loop_
_entity.id
_entity.type
_entity.pdbx_description
1 polymer ?
#
loop_
_entity_poly.entity_id
_entity_poly.type
_entity_poly.pdbx_seq_one_letter_code
_entity_poly.pdbx_strand_id
1 'polypeptide(L)'
;MAVGGRDTAWTRGECAFVIFVGETGAARLHYVMTEPAGPTWLRSVKVRERRRRRVLRAVAGCGVLEGAGPRAARAAAGGGLVSGDSSPFGWLHVATAKRSVWTDLPADGRVGGVAVRDLVVGLVPAAVWRELDLLRTEAWHRWAESVRLLGAPMERTHRDLHLRDVGRLDADGTRPDTGRTGPGG
;
A
#
# COMPACT_ATOMS: atom_id res chain seq x y z
N MET A 1 -9.70 -18.16 -0.49
CA MET A 1 -8.73 -17.62 -1.49
C MET A 1 -8.76 -16.12 -1.40
N ALA A 2 -7.61 -15.47 -1.54
CA ALA A 2 -7.53 -14.01 -1.62
C ALA A 2 -6.58 -13.57 -2.74
N VAL A 3 -6.89 -12.43 -3.35
CA VAL A 3 -6.02 -11.75 -4.32
C VAL A 3 -5.81 -10.32 -3.86
N GLY A 4 -4.55 -9.94 -3.71
CA GLY A 4 -4.14 -8.56 -3.46
C GLY A 4 -3.61 -7.90 -4.72
N GLY A 5 -3.84 -6.61 -4.88
CA GLY A 5 -3.29 -5.83 -5.99
C GLY A 5 -3.28 -4.34 -5.69
N ARG A 6 -2.54 -3.59 -6.52
CA ARG A 6 -2.58 -2.13 -6.55
C ARG A 6 -3.46 -1.63 -7.68
N ASP A 7 -4.12 -0.50 -7.43
CA ASP A 7 -4.70 0.35 -8.46
C ASP A 7 -3.76 1.55 -8.65
N THR A 8 -2.96 1.47 -9.72
CA THR A 8 -1.98 2.48 -10.12
C THR A 8 -2.47 3.36 -11.26
N ALA A 9 -3.71 3.17 -11.74
CA ALA A 9 -4.26 3.96 -12.84
C ALA A 9 -4.55 5.43 -12.43
N TRP A 10 -4.47 5.73 -11.14
CA TRP A 10 -4.76 7.03 -10.59
C TRP A 10 -3.50 7.88 -10.44
N THR A 11 -3.46 9.03 -11.10
CA THR A 11 -2.25 9.89 -11.15
C THR A 11 -1.99 10.70 -9.88
N ARG A 12 -2.91 10.70 -8.91
CA ARG A 12 -2.85 11.57 -7.72
C ARG A 12 -2.44 10.83 -6.44
N GLY A 13 -2.09 9.55 -6.55
CA GLY A 13 -1.78 8.71 -5.41
C GLY A 13 -1.87 7.22 -5.73
N GLU A 14 -1.72 6.39 -4.71
CA GLU A 14 -1.81 4.94 -4.83
C GLU A 14 -2.97 4.39 -4.00
N CYS A 15 -3.60 3.32 -4.52
CA CYS A 15 -4.54 2.51 -3.76
C CYS A 15 -4.17 1.03 -3.85
N ALA A 16 -4.46 0.31 -2.78
CA ALA A 16 -4.32 -1.13 -2.71
C ALA A 16 -5.68 -1.77 -2.46
N PHE A 17 -5.86 -2.99 -2.95
CA PHE A 17 -7.06 -3.75 -2.71
C PHE A 17 -6.76 -5.21 -2.40
N VAL A 18 -7.64 -5.82 -1.60
CA VAL A 18 -7.64 -7.26 -1.35
C VAL A 18 -9.06 -7.78 -1.55
N ILE A 19 -9.22 -8.76 -2.45
CA ILE A 19 -10.48 -9.46 -2.67
C ILE A 19 -10.37 -10.85 -2.05
N PHE A 20 -11.16 -11.09 -1.02
CA PHE A 20 -11.34 -12.41 -0.42
C PHE A 20 -12.57 -13.09 -1.00
N VAL A 21 -12.37 -14.33 -1.47
CA VAL A 21 -13.43 -15.23 -1.91
C VAL A 21 -13.44 -16.45 -1.00
N GLY A 22 -14.49 -16.54 -0.18
CA GLY A 22 -14.70 -17.65 0.75
C GLY A 22 -15.34 -18.88 0.09
N GLU A 23 -15.36 -19.98 0.84
CA GLU A 23 -16.03 -21.24 0.45
C GLU A 23 -17.55 -21.13 0.41
N THR A 24 -18.12 -20.12 1.08
CA THR A 24 -19.55 -19.82 1.09
C THR A 24 -19.77 -18.32 0.88
N GLY A 25 -20.86 -17.97 0.19
CA GLY A 25 -21.38 -16.61 0.17
C GLY A 25 -20.63 -15.60 -0.73
N ALA A 26 -20.32 -14.44 -0.13
CA ALA A 26 -19.93 -13.19 -0.80
C ALA A 26 -18.42 -13.07 -1.08
N ALA A 27 -18.07 -12.26 -2.08
CA ALA A 27 -16.72 -11.73 -2.23
C ALA A 27 -16.58 -10.47 -1.36
N ARG A 28 -15.53 -10.42 -0.53
CA ARG A 28 -15.22 -9.25 0.31
C ARG A 28 -14.08 -8.48 -0.34
N LEU A 29 -14.27 -7.19 -0.54
CA LEU A 29 -13.29 -6.26 -1.08
C LEU A 29 -12.87 -5.29 0.01
N HIS A 30 -11.59 -5.32 0.36
CA HIS A 30 -10.93 -4.31 1.18
C HIS A 30 -10.19 -3.37 0.22
N TYR A 31 -10.50 -2.09 0.25
CA TYR A 31 -9.90 -1.06 -0.61
C TYR A 31 -9.26 0.01 0.28
N VAL A 32 -7.99 0.31 0.06
CA VAL A 32 -7.18 1.17 0.94
C VAL A 32 -6.52 2.24 0.10
N MET A 33 -6.66 3.49 0.52
CA MET A 33 -5.86 4.60 -0.01
C MET A 33 -4.50 4.61 0.69
N THR A 34 -3.44 4.27 -0.04
CA THR A 34 -2.09 4.06 0.53
C THR A 34 -1.22 5.30 0.42
N GLU A 35 -1.36 6.08 -0.65
CA GLU A 35 -0.64 7.34 -0.81
C GLU A 35 -1.55 8.43 -1.38
N PRO A 36 -1.69 9.59 -0.69
CA PRO A 36 -1.35 9.78 0.72
C PRO A 36 -2.11 8.76 1.60
N ALA A 37 -1.51 8.36 2.72
CA ALA A 37 -2.12 7.40 3.63
C ALA A 37 -3.50 7.91 4.06
N GLY A 38 -4.53 7.10 3.81
CA GLY A 38 -5.90 7.57 3.86
C GLY A 38 -6.90 6.54 4.37
N PRO A 39 -8.20 6.78 4.14
CA PRO A 39 -9.25 5.89 4.60
C PRO A 39 -9.19 4.51 3.94
N THR A 40 -9.84 3.57 4.61
CA THR A 40 -10.08 2.21 4.13
C THR A 40 -11.57 1.98 3.97
N TRP A 41 -11.96 1.31 2.91
CA TRP A 41 -13.35 0.95 2.62
C TRP A 41 -13.51 -0.55 2.48
N LEU A 42 -14.59 -1.08 3.06
CA LEU A 42 -14.95 -2.49 3.00
C LEU A 42 -16.25 -2.65 2.22
N ARG A 43 -16.27 -3.57 1.24
CA ARG A 43 -17.48 -3.93 0.50
C ARG A 43 -17.67 -5.43 0.50
N SER A 44 -18.92 -5.85 0.65
CA SER A 44 -19.32 -7.26 0.55
C SER A 44 -20.28 -7.41 -0.62
N VAL A 45 -19.90 -8.25 -1.58
CA VAL A 45 -20.60 -8.43 -2.83
C VAL A 45 -21.19 -9.83 -2.89
N LYS A 46 -22.51 -9.94 -3.04
CA LYS A 46 -23.16 -11.22 -3.31
C LYS A 46 -22.72 -11.73 -4.68
N VAL A 47 -22.07 -12.88 -4.72
CA VAL A 47 -21.65 -13.55 -5.95
C VAL A 47 -22.56 -14.75 -6.18
N ARG A 48 -23.04 -14.91 -7.43
CA ARG A 48 -23.79 -16.12 -7.81
C ARG A 48 -22.91 -17.36 -7.61
N GLU A 49 -23.44 -18.35 -6.91
CA GLU A 49 -22.70 -19.57 -6.54
C GLU A 49 -22.02 -20.26 -7.73
N ARG A 50 -22.72 -20.35 -8.88
CA ARG A 50 -22.15 -20.91 -10.13
C ARG A 50 -20.90 -20.15 -10.59
N ARG A 51 -20.92 -18.81 -10.52
CA ARG A 51 -19.79 -17.97 -10.93
C ARG A 51 -18.64 -18.11 -9.94
N ARG A 52 -18.94 -18.09 -8.65
CA ARG A 52 -17.97 -18.29 -7.57
C ARG A 52 -17.23 -19.62 -7.73
N ARG A 53 -17.96 -20.73 -7.89
CA ARG A 53 -17.37 -22.06 -8.11
C ARG A 53 -16.51 -22.12 -9.37
N ARG A 54 -16.95 -21.49 -10.47
CA ARG A 54 -16.17 -21.42 -11.71
C ARG A 54 -14.81 -20.75 -11.48
N VAL A 55 -14.80 -19.60 -10.80
CA VAL A 55 -13.55 -18.88 -10.49
C VAL A 55 -12.68 -19.70 -9.54
N LEU A 56 -13.22 -20.23 -8.44
CA LEU A 56 -12.45 -21.03 -7.49
C LEU A 56 -11.84 -22.28 -8.14
N ARG A 57 -12.57 -22.96 -9.03
CA ARG A 57 -12.04 -24.11 -9.78
C ARG A 57 -10.94 -23.70 -10.76
N ALA A 58 -11.12 -22.58 -11.47
CA ALA A 58 -10.11 -22.08 -12.39
C ALA A 58 -8.81 -21.72 -11.66
N VAL A 59 -8.91 -21.09 -10.49
CA VAL A 59 -7.73 -20.76 -9.67
C VAL A 59 -7.15 -22.01 -9.01
N ALA A 60 -7.95 -22.97 -8.56
CA ALA A 60 -7.41 -24.24 -8.05
C ALA A 60 -6.64 -25.02 -9.12
N GLY A 61 -7.06 -24.91 -10.39
CA GLY A 61 -6.39 -25.51 -11.55
C GLY A 61 -5.27 -24.68 -12.16
N CYS A 62 -4.83 -23.58 -11.53
CA CYS A 62 -3.75 -22.75 -12.07
C CYS A 62 -2.33 -23.26 -11.72
N GLY A 63 -2.22 -24.42 -11.06
CA GLY A 63 -0.94 -25.04 -10.69
C GLY A 63 -0.27 -24.46 -9.44
N VAL A 64 -0.83 -23.41 -8.81
CA VAL A 64 -0.21 -22.77 -7.63
C VAL A 64 -0.03 -23.72 -6.43
N LEU A 65 -0.90 -24.73 -6.30
CA LEU A 65 -0.81 -25.74 -5.24
C LEU A 65 0.10 -26.93 -5.62
N GLU A 66 0.46 -27.09 -6.90
CA GLU A 66 1.33 -28.16 -7.40
C GLU A 66 2.79 -27.87 -7.07
N GLY A 67 3.17 -26.58 -6.97
CA GLY A 67 4.47 -26.14 -6.46
C GLY A 67 4.66 -26.23 -4.94
N ALA A 68 3.61 -26.55 -4.18
CA ALA A 68 3.57 -26.50 -2.70
C ALA A 68 4.31 -27.65 -1.98
N GLY A 69 5.35 -28.21 -2.61
CA GLY A 69 6.22 -29.22 -1.99
C GLY A 69 7.16 -28.63 -0.94
N PRO A 70 7.91 -29.46 -0.18
CA PRO A 70 8.82 -29.01 0.90
C PRO A 70 9.88 -27.98 0.49
N ARG A 71 10.07 -27.74 -0.82
CA ARG A 71 10.94 -26.69 -1.37
C ARG A 71 10.27 -25.30 -1.48
N ALA A 72 8.96 -25.19 -1.64
CA ALA A 72 8.26 -23.89 -1.64
C ALA A 72 8.20 -23.27 -0.23
N ALA A 73 8.21 -24.09 0.81
CA ALA A 73 8.37 -23.63 2.19
C ALA A 73 9.75 -22.96 2.41
N ARG A 74 10.78 -23.33 1.65
CA ARG A 74 12.12 -22.71 1.76
C ARG A 74 12.19 -21.33 1.11
N ALA A 75 11.37 -21.07 0.08
CA ALA A 75 11.18 -19.71 -0.46
C ALA A 75 10.36 -18.82 0.50
N ALA A 76 9.47 -19.41 1.31
CA ALA A 76 8.71 -18.69 2.33
C ALA A 76 9.45 -18.53 3.68
N ALA A 77 10.42 -19.41 3.99
CA ALA A 77 11.13 -19.44 5.29
C ALA A 77 12.62 -19.08 5.20
N GLY A 78 13.21 -18.96 4.01
CA GLY A 78 14.59 -18.55 3.79
C GLY A 78 14.62 -17.46 2.73
N GLY A 79 14.92 -16.23 3.16
CA GLY A 79 15.01 -15.04 2.31
C GLY A 79 15.71 -15.33 0.98
N GLY A 80 14.97 -15.12 -0.09
CA GLY A 80 15.40 -15.42 -1.44
C GLY A 80 14.23 -15.27 -2.39
N LEU A 81 13.69 -14.04 -2.48
CA LEU A 81 13.08 -13.60 -3.72
C LEU A 81 14.05 -13.98 -4.83
N VAL A 82 13.60 -14.79 -5.79
CA VAL A 82 14.32 -14.90 -7.06
C VAL A 82 14.18 -13.54 -7.72
N SER A 83 15.17 -12.69 -7.46
CA SER A 83 15.32 -11.38 -8.07
C SER A 83 15.51 -11.57 -9.57
N GLY A 84 14.46 -11.30 -10.31
CA GLY A 84 14.42 -11.20 -11.76
C GLY A 84 13.04 -10.67 -12.11
N ASP A 85 12.94 -9.34 -12.19
CA ASP A 85 11.72 -8.53 -12.33
C ASP A 85 10.84 -8.43 -11.07
N SER A 86 11.09 -7.35 -10.32
CA SER A 86 10.19 -6.82 -9.30
C SER A 86 8.79 -6.61 -9.90
N SER A 87 7.87 -7.55 -9.69
CA SER A 87 6.47 -7.35 -10.03
C SER A 87 5.95 -6.15 -9.22
N PRO A 88 5.36 -5.11 -9.84
CA PRO A 88 4.94 -3.86 -9.18
C PRO A 88 3.68 -4.01 -8.28
N PHE A 89 3.53 -5.20 -7.68
CA PHE A 89 2.66 -5.64 -6.59
C PHE A 89 1.23 -6.09 -6.94
N GLY A 90 1.11 -7.42 -7.07
CA GLY A 90 -0.08 -8.21 -6.77
C GLY A 90 0.33 -9.58 -6.21
N TRP A 91 -0.54 -10.21 -5.43
CA TRP A 91 -0.28 -11.54 -4.87
C TRP A 91 -1.55 -12.40 -4.88
N LEU A 92 -1.36 -13.71 -4.88
CA LEU A 92 -2.40 -14.71 -4.77
C LEU A 92 -2.16 -15.57 -3.52
N HIS A 93 -3.20 -15.67 -2.68
CA HIS A 93 -3.29 -16.63 -1.60
C HIS A 93 -4.33 -17.69 -1.91
N VAL A 94 -3.90 -18.95 -1.97
CA VAL A 94 -4.80 -20.10 -2.08
C VAL A 94 -4.64 -20.97 -0.85
N ALA A 95 -5.76 -21.26 -0.20
CA ALA A 95 -5.83 -22.16 0.94
C ALA A 95 -6.91 -23.21 0.72
N THR A 96 -6.61 -24.40 1.23
CA THR A 96 -7.48 -25.57 1.35
C THR A 96 -7.40 -26.06 2.79
N ALA A 97 -8.24 -27.03 3.19
CA ALA A 97 -8.19 -27.60 4.53
C ALA A 97 -6.80 -28.17 4.94
N LYS A 98 -5.93 -28.51 3.98
CA LYS A 98 -4.64 -29.18 4.26
C LYS A 98 -3.40 -28.38 3.83
N ARG A 99 -3.56 -27.33 3.01
CA ARG A 99 -2.45 -26.61 2.38
C ARG A 99 -2.79 -25.15 2.16
N SER A 100 -1.78 -24.29 2.25
CA SER A 100 -1.87 -22.86 1.96
C SER A 100 -0.60 -22.40 1.25
N VAL A 101 -0.74 -21.57 0.22
CA VAL A 101 0.38 -21.02 -0.56
C VAL A 101 0.13 -19.55 -0.85
N TRP A 102 1.20 -18.77 -0.77
CA TRP A 102 1.28 -17.39 -1.25
C TRP A 102 2.23 -17.36 -2.45
N THR A 103 1.84 -16.65 -3.50
CA THR A 103 2.68 -16.46 -4.67
C THR A 103 2.47 -15.05 -5.22
N ASP A 104 3.53 -14.47 -5.77
CA ASP A 104 3.43 -13.20 -6.48
C ASP A 104 2.63 -13.39 -7.76
N LEU A 105 1.76 -12.43 -8.07
CA LEU A 105 1.11 -12.38 -9.36
C LEU A 105 2.09 -11.78 -10.37
N PRO A 106 2.35 -12.47 -11.50
CA PRO A 106 3.09 -11.88 -12.60
C PRO A 106 2.39 -10.64 -13.15
N ALA A 107 3.12 -9.82 -13.91
CA ALA A 107 2.60 -8.55 -14.44
C ALA A 107 1.37 -8.74 -15.36
N ASP A 108 1.28 -9.87 -16.05
CA ASP A 108 0.13 -10.24 -16.88
C ASP A 108 -1.08 -10.77 -16.08
N GLY A 109 -0.93 -10.90 -14.75
CA GLY A 109 -1.95 -11.39 -13.84
C GLY A 109 -2.25 -12.89 -13.99
N ARG A 110 -1.39 -13.65 -14.68
CA ARG A 110 -1.59 -15.07 -14.97
C ARG A 110 -0.72 -15.97 -14.10
N VAL A 111 -1.30 -17.07 -13.64
CA VAL A 111 -0.57 -18.16 -12.97
C VAL A 111 -0.91 -19.45 -13.72
N GLY A 112 0.11 -20.19 -14.18
CA GLY A 112 -0.12 -21.41 -14.99
C GLY A 112 -1.03 -21.17 -16.21
N GLY A 113 -0.92 -20.00 -16.86
CA GLY A 113 -1.76 -19.60 -17.99
C GLY A 113 -3.16 -19.09 -17.64
N VAL A 114 -3.59 -19.15 -16.38
CA VAL A 114 -4.91 -18.68 -15.92
C VAL A 114 -4.84 -17.22 -15.47
N ALA A 115 -5.66 -16.34 -16.05
CA ALA A 115 -5.78 -14.91 -15.66
C ALA A 115 -6.48 -14.72 -14.30
N VAL A 116 -5.78 -15.06 -13.22
CA VAL A 116 -6.32 -15.07 -11.85
C VAL A 116 -6.82 -13.69 -11.45
N ARG A 117 -6.06 -12.63 -11.74
CA ARG A 117 -6.43 -11.25 -11.39
C ARG A 117 -7.79 -10.87 -11.97
N ASP A 118 -7.96 -11.03 -13.28
CA ASP A 118 -9.19 -10.65 -14.00
C ASP A 118 -10.39 -11.47 -13.55
N LEU A 119 -10.20 -12.78 -13.33
CA LEU A 119 -11.26 -13.65 -12.83
C LEU A 119 -11.79 -13.20 -11.47
N VAL A 120 -10.90 -12.81 -10.56
CA VAL A 120 -11.25 -12.43 -9.19
C VAL A 120 -11.75 -10.99 -9.12
N VAL A 121 -11.08 -10.04 -9.77
CA VAL A 121 -11.53 -8.64 -9.89
C VAL A 121 -12.91 -8.58 -10.55
N GLY A 122 -13.14 -9.42 -11.57
CA GLY A 122 -14.42 -9.51 -12.26
C GLY A 122 -15.59 -9.99 -11.38
N LEU A 123 -15.33 -10.61 -10.22
CA LEU A 123 -16.40 -10.97 -9.27
C LEU A 123 -17.05 -9.74 -8.63
N VAL A 124 -16.32 -8.62 -8.55
CA VAL A 124 -16.82 -7.35 -8.03
C VAL A 124 -17.50 -6.57 -9.17
N PRO A 125 -18.79 -6.20 -9.03
CA PRO A 125 -19.49 -5.41 -10.02
C PRO A 125 -18.80 -4.07 -10.31
N ALA A 126 -18.84 -3.65 -11.56
CA ALA A 126 -18.30 -2.35 -11.98
C ALA A 126 -18.89 -1.16 -11.20
N ALA A 127 -20.14 -1.26 -10.73
CA ALA A 127 -20.75 -0.23 -9.89
C ALA A 127 -20.04 -0.04 -8.55
N VAL A 128 -19.54 -1.12 -7.94
CA VAL A 128 -18.79 -1.07 -6.67
C VAL A 128 -17.43 -0.42 -6.90
N TRP A 129 -16.76 -0.71 -8.02
CA TRP A 129 -15.50 -0.05 -8.38
C TRP A 129 -15.71 1.45 -8.58
N ARG A 130 -16.73 1.85 -9.35
CA ARG A 130 -17.06 3.28 -9.54
C ARG A 130 -17.38 4.00 -8.23
N GLU A 131 -18.08 3.34 -7.31
CA GLU A 131 -18.35 3.90 -5.98
C GLU A 131 -17.04 4.13 -5.19
N LEU A 132 -16.13 3.17 -5.20
CA LEU A 132 -14.83 3.30 -4.55
C LEU A 132 -13.96 4.39 -5.20
N ASP A 133 -14.02 4.54 -6.52
CA ASP A 133 -13.34 5.61 -7.25
C ASP A 133 -13.84 7.00 -6.82
N LEU A 134 -15.15 7.16 -6.62
CA LEU A 134 -15.75 8.39 -6.12
C LEU A 134 -15.31 8.67 -4.68
N LEU A 135 -15.40 7.67 -3.79
CA LEU A 135 -14.97 7.80 -2.39
C LEU A 135 -13.49 8.14 -2.26
N ARG A 136 -12.65 7.52 -3.09
CA ARG A 136 -11.22 7.84 -3.19
C ARG A 136 -11.00 9.27 -3.61
N THR A 137 -11.69 9.71 -4.66
CA THR A 137 -11.57 11.08 -5.19
C THR A 137 -11.98 12.11 -4.14
N GLU A 138 -13.08 11.87 -3.43
CA GLU A 138 -13.54 12.73 -2.33
C GLU A 138 -12.55 12.76 -1.16
N ALA A 139 -12.01 11.60 -0.75
CA ALA A 139 -10.99 11.51 0.29
C ALA A 139 -9.73 12.30 -0.07
N TRP A 140 -9.28 12.21 -1.32
CA TRP A 140 -8.16 12.99 -1.82
C TRP A 140 -8.42 14.50 -1.76
N HIS A 141 -9.61 14.94 -2.20
CA HIS A 141 -9.97 16.37 -2.15
C HIS A 141 -9.97 16.90 -0.72
N ARG A 142 -10.52 16.15 0.24
CA ARG A 142 -10.49 16.52 1.67
C ARG A 142 -9.07 16.59 2.24
N TRP A 143 -8.22 15.63 1.87
CA TRP A 143 -6.81 15.66 2.25
C TRP A 143 -6.09 16.88 1.67
N ALA A 144 -6.25 17.13 0.37
CA ALA A 144 -5.61 18.25 -0.32
C ALA A 144 -6.05 19.60 0.25
N GLU A 145 -7.33 19.74 0.60
CA GLU A 145 -7.84 20.93 1.27
C GLU A 145 -7.23 21.10 2.67
N SER A 146 -7.11 20.03 3.43
CA SER A 146 -6.49 20.04 4.76
C SER A 146 -5.01 20.44 4.69
N VAL A 147 -4.25 19.90 3.72
CA VAL A 147 -2.86 20.31 3.49
C VAL A 147 -2.77 21.77 3.08
N ARG A 148 -3.67 22.26 2.22
CA ARG A 148 -3.70 23.68 1.82
C ARG A 148 -3.96 24.61 3.01
N LEU A 149 -4.87 24.23 3.91
CA LEU A 149 -5.18 24.99 5.12
C LEU A 149 -4.05 24.95 6.15
N LEU A 150 -3.29 23.86 6.23
CA LEU A 150 -2.15 23.69 7.14
C LEU A 150 -0.83 24.28 6.59
N GLY A 151 -0.67 24.35 5.27
CA GLY A 151 0.55 24.84 4.63
C GLY A 151 0.80 26.33 4.84
N ALA A 152 -0.22 27.17 4.76
CA ALA A 152 -0.05 28.62 4.94
C ALA A 152 0.33 29.02 6.39
N PRO A 153 -0.20 28.38 7.45
CA PRO A 153 0.29 28.55 8.82
C PRO A 153 1.66 27.93 9.07
N MET A 154 1.95 26.72 8.58
CA MET A 154 3.25 26.07 8.79
C MET A 154 4.40 26.81 8.12
N GLU A 155 4.21 27.36 6.92
CA GLU A 155 5.22 28.20 6.26
C GLU A 155 5.51 29.49 7.04
N ARG A 156 4.49 30.09 7.70
CA ARG A 156 4.71 31.24 8.59
C ARG A 156 5.51 30.85 9.82
N THR A 157 5.12 29.78 10.51
CA THR A 157 5.85 29.30 11.69
C THR A 157 7.30 28.94 11.37
N HIS A 158 7.56 28.34 10.20
CA HIS A 158 8.91 28.01 9.75
C HIS A 158 9.76 29.26 9.43
N ARG A 159 9.17 30.28 8.79
CA ARG A 159 9.84 31.58 8.59
C ARG A 159 10.10 32.32 9.91
N ASP A 160 9.15 32.29 10.83
CA ASP A 160 9.26 32.95 12.13
C ASP A 160 10.31 32.28 13.04
N LEU A 161 10.46 30.96 12.96
CA LEU A 161 11.54 30.24 13.64
C LEU A 161 12.91 30.58 13.04
N HIS A 162 13.05 30.62 11.71
CA HIS A 162 14.29 31.04 11.07
C HIS A 162 14.67 32.50 11.37
N LEU A 163 13.71 33.41 11.50
CA LEU A 163 13.98 34.81 11.88
C LEU A 163 14.43 34.95 13.35
N ARG A 164 13.98 34.07 14.26
CA ARG A 164 14.39 34.08 15.67
C ARG A 164 15.77 33.48 15.91
N ASP A 165 16.19 32.50 15.11
CA ASP A 165 17.52 31.90 15.24
C ASP A 165 18.65 32.75 14.63
N VAL A 166 18.35 33.58 13.62
CA VAL A 166 19.36 34.50 13.05
C VAL A 166 19.60 35.73 13.95
N GLY A 167 18.68 36.05 14.87
CA GLY A 167 18.78 37.21 15.75
C GLY A 167 19.52 37.00 17.09
N ARG A 168 20.03 35.79 17.38
CA ARG A 168 20.58 35.46 18.71
C ARG A 168 22.04 34.98 18.73
N LEU A 169 22.76 35.13 17.62
CA LEU A 169 24.16 34.68 17.52
C LEU A 169 25.22 35.80 17.59
N ASP A 170 24.84 37.06 17.71
CA ASP A 170 25.80 38.17 17.82
C ASP A 170 25.48 39.05 19.05
N ALA A 171 26.01 38.70 20.23
CA ALA A 171 26.14 39.68 21.32
C ALA A 171 27.17 39.37 22.43
N ASP A 172 27.65 38.13 22.62
CA ASP A 172 28.36 37.79 23.87
C ASP A 172 29.74 37.12 23.71
N GLY A 173 30.46 37.42 22.63
CA GLY A 173 31.63 36.63 22.24
C GLY A 173 32.89 37.40 21.85
N THR A 174 33.24 38.55 22.44
CA THR A 174 34.64 39.04 22.33
C THR A 174 34.99 40.08 23.39
N ARG A 175 35.53 39.63 24.53
CA ARG A 175 36.32 40.49 25.42
C ARG A 175 37.79 40.07 25.30
N PRO A 176 38.68 40.90 24.70
CA PRO A 176 40.08 40.57 24.62
C PRO A 176 40.73 40.81 25.98
N ASP A 177 41.36 39.78 26.50
CA ASP A 177 42.17 39.81 27.71
C ASP A 177 43.53 40.44 27.36
N THR A 178 43.67 41.74 27.64
CA THR A 178 44.98 42.43 27.55
C THR A 178 45.57 42.51 28.94
N GLY A 179 46.58 41.68 29.18
CA GLY A 179 47.39 41.72 30.40
C GLY A 179 48.06 43.08 30.62
N ARG A 180 48.22 43.43 31.89
CA ARG A 180 49.15 44.48 32.33
C ARG A 180 49.83 44.08 33.65
N THR A 181 51.09 43.72 33.48
CA THR A 181 52.25 43.84 34.37
C THR A 181 52.09 44.74 35.61
N GLY A 182 52.69 44.30 36.73
CA GLY A 182 52.96 45.09 37.96
C GLY A 182 53.93 46.27 37.73
N PRO A 183 54.54 46.93 38.76
CA PRO A 183 54.96 46.37 40.06
C PRO A 183 54.83 47.34 41.29
N GLY A 184 55.29 46.86 42.47
CA GLY A 184 56.04 47.68 43.44
C GLY A 184 55.33 48.10 44.73
N GLY A 185 55.91 47.74 45.88
CA GLY A 185 55.57 48.25 47.21
C GLY A 185 55.77 47.22 48.30
#